data_AF-A0A1F6TUU1-F1
#
_entry.id   AF-A0A1F6TUU1-F1
#
_cell.length_a   1.000
_cell.length_b   1.000
_cell.length_c   1.000
_cell.angle_alpha   90.00
_cell.angle_beta   90.00
_cell.angle_gamma   90.00
#
_symmetry.space_group_name_H-M   'P 1'
#
loop_
_entity.id
_entity.type
_entity.pdbx_description
1 polymer ?
#
loop_
_entity_poly.entity_id
_entity_poly.type
_entity_poly.pdbx_seq_one_letter_code
_entity_poly.pdbx_strand_id
1 'polypeptide(L)'
;MSEGAFISLDFKSWYPYKLWVSFWSADESYPDGFRYKLLSSYNPETETVDLVLLLEEKNGEKTEMKHLEASIEKADGVARVFVNGLSESYELVFEDQDYSKAKTAEDFERLFLEYGGESFKPE
;
A
#
# COMPACT_ATOMS: atom_id res chain seq x y z
N MET A 1 -10.42 17.64 -11.70
CA MET A 1 -10.01 16.89 -10.49
C MET A 1 -8.90 15.98 -10.97
N SER A 2 -7.69 16.18 -10.49
CA SER A 2 -6.56 15.30 -10.84
C SER A 2 -6.93 13.85 -10.55
N GLU A 3 -6.69 12.95 -11.51
CA GLU A 3 -6.84 11.51 -11.32
C GLU A 3 -6.15 11.11 -10.00
N GLY A 4 -6.94 10.53 -9.10
CA GLY A 4 -6.75 10.65 -7.66
C GLY A 4 -5.60 9.83 -7.13
N ALA A 5 -4.71 10.47 -6.37
CA ALA A 5 -3.79 9.76 -5.49
C ALA A 5 -4.60 9.05 -4.38
N PHE A 6 -4.38 7.75 -4.20
CA PHE A 6 -5.06 6.96 -3.17
C PHE A 6 -4.55 7.27 -1.75
N ILE A 7 -3.32 7.78 -1.63
CA ILE A 7 -2.71 8.11 -0.33
C ILE A 7 -1.94 9.42 -0.43
N SER A 8 -1.86 10.14 0.69
CA SER A 8 -1.12 11.40 0.79
C SER A 8 0.35 11.12 1.14
N LEU A 9 1.28 11.59 0.31
CA LEU A 9 2.71 11.58 0.58
C LEU A 9 3.30 12.93 0.18
N ASP A 10 3.84 13.68 1.13
CA ASP A 10 4.41 15.00 0.88
C ASP A 10 5.80 15.20 1.53
N PHE A 11 6.25 14.23 2.33
CA PHE A 11 7.52 14.28 3.08
C PHE A 11 7.66 15.48 4.03
N LYS A 12 6.53 16.12 4.38
CA LYS A 12 6.43 17.22 5.34
C LYS A 12 5.55 16.84 6.53
N SER A 13 4.35 16.36 6.22
CA SER A 13 3.34 15.94 7.18
C SER A 13 2.98 14.48 6.98
N TRP A 14 3.13 13.93 5.77
CA TRP A 14 2.83 12.55 5.46
C TRP A 14 4.04 11.85 4.85
N TYR A 15 4.46 10.79 5.51
CA TYR A 15 5.60 9.96 5.15
C TYR A 15 5.13 8.56 4.80
N PRO A 16 5.76 7.86 3.85
CA PRO A 16 5.39 6.47 3.59
C PRO A 16 5.70 5.63 4.82
N TYR A 17 4.85 4.64 5.11
CA TYR A 17 5.03 3.78 6.28
C TYR A 17 5.38 2.37 5.87
N LYS A 18 4.40 1.57 5.48
CA LYS A 18 4.58 0.21 4.98
C LYS A 18 3.66 -0.06 3.79
N LEU A 19 4.03 -1.02 2.99
CA LEU A 19 3.24 -1.49 1.88
C LEU A 19 3.14 -3.00 1.95
N TRP A 20 1.94 -3.54 1.85
CA TRP A 20 1.73 -4.97 1.66
C TRP A 20 1.17 -5.21 0.27
N VAL A 21 1.79 -6.10 -0.49
CA VAL A 21 1.37 -6.43 -1.85
C VAL A 21 1.19 -7.93 -1.95
N SER A 22 0.01 -8.38 -2.38
CA SER A 22 -0.17 -9.78 -2.71
C SER A 22 0.52 -10.10 -4.04
N PHE A 23 0.96 -11.35 -4.21
CA PHE A 23 1.23 -11.83 -5.56
C PHE A 23 -0.05 -11.78 -6.41
N TRP A 24 0.16 -11.76 -7.72
CA TRP A 24 -0.93 -11.87 -8.68
C TRP A 24 -1.60 -13.24 -8.53
N SER A 25 -2.92 -13.23 -8.44
CA SER A 25 -3.79 -14.40 -8.46
C SER A 25 -4.88 -14.22 -9.52
N ALA A 26 -5.77 -15.20 -9.68
CA ALA A 26 -6.94 -15.14 -10.55
C ALA A 26 -8.04 -16.02 -9.98
N ASP A 27 -9.30 -15.64 -10.22
CA ASP A 27 -10.48 -16.42 -9.83
C ASP A 27 -11.60 -16.26 -10.87
N GLU A 28 -12.80 -16.77 -10.57
CA GLU A 28 -13.95 -16.69 -11.49
C GLU A 28 -14.43 -15.25 -11.73
N SER A 29 -14.23 -14.34 -10.76
CA SER A 29 -14.63 -12.94 -10.87
C SER A 29 -13.57 -12.12 -11.62
N TYR A 30 -12.29 -12.49 -11.48
CA TYR A 30 -11.14 -11.83 -12.08
C TYR A 30 -10.27 -12.84 -12.84
N PRO A 31 -10.75 -13.36 -13.98
CA PRO A 31 -10.05 -14.40 -14.73
C PRO A 31 -8.72 -13.92 -15.34
N ASP A 32 -8.63 -12.63 -15.66
CA ASP A 32 -7.40 -12.02 -16.16
C ASP A 32 -6.37 -11.79 -15.05
N GLY A 33 -6.83 -11.80 -13.79
CA GLY A 33 -6.00 -11.76 -12.61
C GLY A 33 -6.06 -10.44 -11.84
N PHE A 34 -5.78 -10.55 -10.55
CA PHE A 34 -5.86 -9.47 -9.58
C PHE A 34 -4.75 -9.56 -8.54
N ARG A 35 -4.51 -8.46 -7.83
CA ARG A 35 -3.74 -8.43 -6.59
C ARG A 35 -4.31 -7.39 -5.64
N TYR A 36 -4.11 -7.61 -4.34
CA TYR A 36 -4.41 -6.61 -3.34
C TYR A 36 -3.16 -5.84 -2.94
N LYS A 37 -3.33 -4.55 -2.64
CA LYS A 37 -2.30 -3.68 -2.07
C LYS A 37 -2.86 -2.96 -0.86
N LEU A 38 -2.16 -3.02 0.26
CA LEU A 38 -2.44 -2.16 1.40
C LEU A 38 -1.38 -1.08 1.48
N LEU A 39 -1.74 0.12 1.05
CA LEU A 39 -0.89 1.31 1.12
C LEU A 39 -0.96 1.89 2.54
N SER A 40 0.13 2.49 3.01
CA SER A 40 0.08 3.24 4.26
C SER A 40 1.05 4.42 4.34
N SER A 41 0.60 5.48 5.03
CA SER A 41 1.36 6.71 5.26
C SER A 41 1.20 7.16 6.70
N TYR A 42 2.29 7.60 7.31
CA TYR A 42 2.37 8.03 8.69
C TYR A 42 2.41 9.56 8.79
N ASN A 43 1.63 10.12 9.71
CA ASN A 43 1.68 11.51 10.11
C ASN A 43 2.25 11.64 11.54
N PRO A 44 3.44 12.23 11.72
CA PRO A 44 4.06 12.39 13.03
C PRO A 44 3.43 13.46 13.91
N GLU A 45 2.65 14.39 13.37
CA GLU A 45 1.97 15.42 14.17
C GLU A 45 0.77 14.85 14.92
N THR A 46 0.06 13.90 14.29
CA THR A 46 -1.14 13.25 14.83
C THR A 46 -0.85 11.86 15.40
N GLU A 47 0.33 11.32 15.16
CA GLU A 47 0.72 9.94 15.48
C GLU A 47 -0.24 8.89 14.86
N THR A 48 -0.77 9.20 13.68
CA THR A 48 -1.70 8.35 12.94
C THR A 48 -1.08 7.79 11.66
N VAL A 49 -1.58 6.63 11.24
CA VAL A 49 -1.27 5.97 9.98
C VAL A 49 -2.56 5.87 9.19
N ASP A 50 -2.52 6.44 7.99
CA ASP A 50 -3.55 6.25 6.98
C ASP A 50 -3.33 4.91 6.28
N LEU A 51 -4.39 4.12 6.14
CA LEU A 51 -4.38 2.77 5.58
C LEU A 51 -5.40 2.67 4.46
N VAL A 52 -4.93 2.31 3.26
CA VAL A 52 -5.77 2.23 2.05
C VAL A 52 -5.59 0.88 1.38
N LEU A 53 -6.64 0.06 1.42
CA LEU A 53 -6.70 -1.22 0.72
C LEU A 53 -7.21 -1.01 -0.70
N LEU A 54 -6.42 -1.43 -1.66
CA LEU A 54 -6.73 -1.41 -3.08
C LEU A 54 -6.82 -2.83 -3.63
N LEU A 55 -7.75 -3.02 -4.56
CA LEU A 55 -7.74 -4.12 -5.51
C LEU A 55 -7.17 -3.59 -6.83
N GLU A 56 -6.16 -4.27 -7.38
CA GLU A 56 -5.60 -3.96 -8.70
C GLU A 56 -5.80 -5.12 -9.65
N GLU A 57 -6.40 -4.86 -10.79
CA GLU A 57 -6.60 -5.82 -11.88
C GLU A 57 -5.43 -5.79 -12.87
N LYS A 58 -5.24 -6.88 -13.65
CA LYS A 58 -4.13 -6.97 -14.61
C LYS A 58 -4.13 -5.89 -15.70
N ASN A 59 -5.29 -5.33 -16.01
CA ASN A 59 -5.42 -4.20 -16.93
C ASN A 59 -4.90 -2.87 -16.34
N GLY A 60 -4.50 -2.85 -15.07
CA GLY A 60 -3.98 -1.69 -14.36
C GLY A 60 -5.02 -0.90 -13.56
N GLU A 61 -6.31 -1.23 -13.70
CA GLU A 61 -7.42 -0.64 -12.95
C GLU A 61 -7.22 -0.86 -11.45
N LYS A 62 -7.53 0.16 -10.66
CA LYS A 62 -7.38 0.16 -9.20
C LYS A 62 -8.65 0.64 -8.55
N THR A 63 -9.20 -0.18 -7.68
CA THR A 63 -10.40 0.13 -6.89
C THR A 63 -10.03 0.22 -5.43
N GLU A 64 -10.42 1.33 -4.80
CA GLU A 64 -10.34 1.47 -3.34
C GLU A 64 -11.40 0.60 -2.69
N MET A 65 -10.96 -0.39 -1.91
CA MET A 65 -11.83 -1.32 -1.20
C MET A 65 -12.12 -0.85 0.23
N LYS A 66 -11.12 -0.18 0.85
CA LYS A 66 -11.22 0.32 2.20
C LYS A 66 -10.23 1.46 2.44
N HIS A 67 -10.67 2.47 3.19
CA HIS A 67 -9.84 3.54 3.70
C HIS A 67 -10.14 3.75 5.19
N LEU A 68 -9.10 3.78 6.01
CA LEU A 68 -9.22 4.04 7.44
C LEU A 68 -7.93 4.62 8.02
N GLU A 69 -8.07 5.31 9.14
CA GLU A 69 -6.96 5.79 9.95
C GLU A 69 -6.82 4.95 11.22
N ALA A 70 -5.59 4.69 11.64
CA ALA A 70 -5.27 4.04 12.91
C ALA A 70 -4.15 4.81 13.64
N SER A 71 -4.08 4.70 14.97
CA SER A 71 -2.89 5.17 15.69
C SER A 71 -1.67 4.33 15.30
N ILE A 72 -0.48 4.92 15.33
CA ILE A 72 0.77 4.24 14.97
C ILE A 72 0.98 2.92 15.74
N GLU A 73 0.61 2.89 17.03
CA GLU A 73 0.70 1.67 17.87
C GLU A 73 -0.19 0.52 17.39
N LYS A 74 -1.29 0.82 16.69
CA LYS A 74 -2.29 -0.16 16.23
C LYS A 74 -2.22 -0.44 14.74
N ALA A 75 -1.55 0.40 13.96
CA ALA A 75 -1.53 0.36 12.51
C ALA A 75 -1.12 -1.00 11.96
N ASP A 76 -0.02 -1.59 12.46
CA ASP A 76 0.44 -2.92 12.06
C ASP A 76 -0.58 -4.03 12.38
N GLY A 77 -1.23 -3.94 13.54
CA GLY A 77 -2.26 -4.90 13.94
C GLY A 77 -3.49 -4.83 13.03
N VAL A 78 -3.94 -3.61 12.71
CA VAL A 78 -5.04 -3.36 11.78
C VAL A 78 -4.68 -3.85 10.38
N ALA A 79 -3.48 -3.54 9.88
CA ALA A 79 -3.01 -4.00 8.58
C ALA A 79 -3.01 -5.53 8.48
N ARG A 80 -2.54 -6.22 9.53
CA ARG A 80 -2.53 -7.70 9.58
C ARG A 80 -3.92 -8.31 9.56
N VAL A 81 -4.95 -7.65 10.09
CA VAL A 81 -6.33 -8.14 9.96
C VAL A 81 -6.74 -8.22 8.49
N PHE A 82 -6.44 -7.18 7.70
CA PHE A 82 -6.72 -7.19 6.26
C PHE A 82 -5.87 -8.22 5.52
N VAL A 83 -4.55 -8.20 5.74
CA VAL A 83 -3.61 -9.11 5.07
C VAL A 83 -3.99 -10.56 5.35
N ASN A 84 -4.15 -10.94 6.61
CA ASN A 84 -4.51 -12.33 6.96
C ASN A 84 -5.88 -12.72 6.44
N GLY A 85 -6.89 -11.83 6.57
CA GLY A 85 -8.23 -12.12 6.07
C GLY A 85 -8.27 -12.35 4.56
N LEU A 86 -7.50 -11.58 3.79
CA LEU A 86 -7.38 -11.75 2.34
C LEU A 86 -6.54 -12.97 1.97
N SER A 87 -5.43 -13.21 2.67
CA SER A 87 -4.61 -14.41 2.49
C SER A 87 -5.40 -15.69 2.70
N GLU A 88 -6.24 -15.73 3.74
CA GLU A 88 -7.09 -16.90 4.04
C GLU A 88 -8.24 -17.03 3.04
N SER A 89 -8.90 -15.92 2.68
CA SER A 89 -10.09 -15.96 1.80
C SER A 89 -9.76 -16.29 0.35
N TYR A 90 -8.59 -15.88 -0.12
CA TYR A 90 -8.19 -15.96 -1.54
C TYR A 90 -6.89 -16.74 -1.76
N GLU A 91 -6.40 -17.45 -0.73
CA GLU A 91 -5.13 -18.20 -0.75
C GLU A 91 -3.93 -17.36 -1.24
N LEU A 92 -3.92 -16.09 -0.86
CA LEU A 92 -2.90 -15.13 -1.28
C LEU A 92 -1.67 -15.17 -0.38
N VAL A 93 -0.52 -14.91 -0.97
CA VAL A 93 0.72 -14.62 -0.25
C VAL A 93 1.05 -13.14 -0.45
N PHE A 94 1.37 -12.47 0.65
CA PHE A 94 1.75 -11.07 0.67
C PHE A 94 3.24 -10.92 0.96
N GLU A 95 3.83 -9.92 0.33
CA GLU A 95 5.13 -9.37 0.69
C GLU A 95 4.93 -8.03 1.41
N ASP A 96 5.71 -7.79 2.46
CA ASP A 96 5.76 -6.52 3.16
C ASP A 96 7.02 -5.73 2.80
N GLN A 97 6.85 -4.43 2.60
CA GLN A 97 7.90 -3.48 2.28
C GLN A 97 7.87 -2.35 3.31
N ASP A 98 8.97 -2.14 4.03
CA ASP A 98 9.07 -1.16 5.10
C ASP A 98 9.72 0.14 4.62
N TYR A 99 8.89 1.17 4.52
CA TYR A 99 9.27 2.52 4.12
C TYR A 99 9.36 3.50 5.29
N SER A 100 9.20 3.05 6.54
CA SER A 100 9.10 3.91 7.72
C SER A 100 10.33 4.79 7.96
N LYS A 101 11.47 4.38 7.37
CA LYS A 101 12.74 5.11 7.40
C LYS A 101 12.85 6.20 6.34
N ALA A 102 11.98 6.23 5.32
CA ALA A 102 12.04 7.24 4.29
C ALA A 102 11.58 8.59 4.84
N LYS A 103 12.47 9.59 4.81
CA LYS A 103 12.16 10.96 5.23
C LYS A 103 12.16 11.94 4.07
N THR A 104 12.66 11.52 2.90
CA THR A 104 12.60 12.29 1.66
C THR A 104 12.12 11.43 0.49
N ALA A 105 11.80 12.07 -0.63
CA ALA A 105 11.45 11.38 -1.86
C ALA A 105 12.59 10.49 -2.36
N GLU A 106 13.83 10.92 -2.20
CA GLU A 106 15.02 10.15 -2.58
C GLU A 106 15.21 8.91 -1.70
N ASP A 107 14.94 9.02 -0.39
CA ASP A 107 14.94 7.85 0.49
C ASP A 107 13.88 6.84 0.06
N PHE A 108 12.68 7.34 -0.28
CA PHE A 108 11.58 6.50 -0.70
C PHE A 108 11.89 5.82 -2.03
N GLU A 109 12.38 6.55 -3.03
CA GLU A 109 12.80 6.00 -4.32
C GLU A 109 13.88 4.92 -4.14
N ARG A 110 14.89 5.18 -3.31
CA ARG A 110 15.93 4.21 -3.02
C ARG A 110 15.35 2.92 -2.43
N LEU A 111 14.51 3.01 -1.40
CA LEU A 111 13.86 1.84 -0.81
C LEU A 111 12.95 1.14 -1.81
N PHE A 112 12.22 1.89 -2.63
CA PHE A 112 11.32 1.34 -3.64
C PHE A 112 12.07 0.50 -4.67
N LEU A 113 13.24 0.97 -5.10
CA LEU A 113 14.15 0.22 -5.97
C LEU A 113 14.76 -1.00 -5.24
N GLU A 114 15.12 -0.88 -3.96
CA GLU A 114 15.61 -2.02 -3.15
C GLU A 114 14.56 -3.16 -3.07
N TYR A 115 13.27 -2.81 -3.05
CA TYR A 115 12.15 -3.76 -3.10
C TYR A 115 11.76 -4.20 -4.53
N GLY A 116 12.57 -3.91 -5.54
CA GLY A 116 12.35 -4.35 -6.92
C GLY A 116 11.33 -3.52 -7.71
N GLY A 117 11.00 -2.32 -7.24
CA GLY A 117 10.27 -1.35 -8.03
C GLY A 117 11.06 -0.90 -9.26
N GLU A 118 10.36 -0.53 -10.33
CA GLU A 118 10.99 0.09 -11.51
C GLU A 118 11.07 1.61 -11.31
N SER A 119 12.19 2.24 -11.72
CA SER A 119 12.41 3.68 -11.51
C SER A 119 11.21 4.51 -11.97
N PHE A 120 10.58 5.23 -11.05
CA PHE A 120 9.51 6.16 -11.35
C PHE A 120 10.13 7.46 -11.87
N LYS A 121 9.99 7.74 -13.17
CA LYS A 121 10.27 9.09 -13.71
C LYS A 121 8.93 9.83 -13.79
N PRO A 122 8.63 10.76 -12.88
CA PRO A 122 7.53 11.68 -13.11
C PRO A 122 7.87 12.54 -14.34
N GLU A 123 6.95 12.55 -15.32
CA GLU A 123 6.96 13.55 -16.41
C GLU A 123 6.55 14.93 -15.90
#